data_AF-A0A1T4WNG6-F1
#
_entry.id   AF-A0A1T4WNG6-F1
#
_cell.length_a   1.000
_cell.length_b   1.000
_cell.length_c   1.000
_cell.angle_alpha   90.00
_cell.angle_beta   90.00
_cell.angle_gamma   90.00
#
_symmetry.space_group_name_H-M   'P 1'
#
loop_
_entity.id
_entity.type
_entity.pdbx_description
1 polymer ?
#
loop_
_entity_poly.entity_id
_entity_poly.type
_entity_poly.pdbx_seq_one_letter_code
_entity_poly.pdbx_strand_id
1 'polypeptide(L)'
;MENYSLLTTLGIGVFASFALFFLFYLGLKWNSKLAALVTILLVMGVYIPLAATHWAGVDVFAIHFAFFVMSGYGLGIITSHRSHRQRLEAKLGQTSTQPKKGWFHWAPAIIVVFFIVLATVDSIIITLANKGASSEFMARFLPAPRFTSSPVTSVFPGAVPHDFKEKYAQFNQHLDQLEVQRERGWQVLNGWQQTPRAGQAAVFSISVTDKAGQPVSGAQVEVRFLRPADKSKDKQFTLPESNLGTYGQSVQLDEPGSWTVVLRIQRGDEVHEVKGTTHVSALAG
;
A
#
# COMPACT_ATOMS: atom_id res chain seq x y z
N MET A 1 1.00 17.04 -0.32
CA MET A 1 2.18 17.40 -1.14
C MET A 1 2.29 16.37 -2.23
N GLU A 2 2.53 16.83 -3.45
CA GLU A 2 2.30 16.16 -4.73
C GLU A 2 2.89 14.75 -4.80
N ASN A 3 2.19 13.85 -5.50
CA ASN A 3 2.65 12.50 -5.82
C ASN A 3 3.92 12.60 -6.67
N TYR A 4 5.09 12.68 -6.04
CA TYR A 4 6.36 12.56 -6.75
C TYR A 4 6.40 11.17 -7.35
N SER A 5 6.24 11.10 -8.67
CA SER A 5 6.34 9.84 -9.40
C SER A 5 7.69 9.21 -9.09
N LEU A 6 7.72 7.94 -8.71
CA LEU A 6 8.93 7.17 -8.45
C LEU A 6 9.96 7.36 -9.58
N LEU A 7 9.46 7.48 -10.82
CA LEU A 7 10.27 7.76 -12.00
C LEU A 7 11.03 9.09 -11.91
N THR A 8 10.40 10.16 -11.41
CA THR A 8 11.03 11.47 -11.25
C THR A 8 12.09 11.48 -10.16
N THR A 9 11.82 10.91 -8.98
CA THR A 9 12.81 10.90 -7.88
C THR A 9 14.01 10.04 -8.22
N LEU A 10 13.77 8.87 -8.83
CA LEU A 10 14.82 7.97 -9.28
C LEU A 10 15.64 8.60 -10.40
N GLY A 11 14.97 9.16 -11.42
CA GLY A 11 15.62 9.79 -12.58
C GLY A 11 16.51 10.97 -12.18
N ILE A 12 15.99 11.87 -11.33
CA ILE A 12 16.75 13.01 -10.82
C ILE A 12 17.94 12.54 -9.98
N GLY A 13 17.76 11.55 -9.10
CA GLY A 13 18.85 11.07 -8.26
C GLY A 13 19.96 10.38 -9.06
N VAL A 14 19.61 9.60 -10.09
CA VAL A 14 20.61 9.00 -11.00
C VAL A 14 21.33 10.09 -11.78
N PHE A 15 20.61 11.07 -12.33
CA PHE A 15 21.24 12.18 -13.05
C PHE A 15 22.20 12.98 -12.14
N ALA A 16 21.77 13.30 -10.92
CA ALA A 16 22.60 13.97 -9.91
C ALA A 16 23.85 13.15 -9.58
N SER A 17 23.73 11.83 -9.46
CA SER A 17 24.86 10.92 -9.24
C SER A 17 25.88 10.98 -10.39
N PHE A 18 25.42 11.01 -11.64
CA PHE A 18 26.29 11.17 -12.81
C PHE A 18 26.99 12.54 -12.81
N ALA A 19 26.23 13.62 -12.58
CA ALA A 19 26.76 14.98 -12.56
C ALA A 19 27.82 15.18 -11.48
N LEU A 20 27.54 14.72 -10.25
CA LEU A 20 28.50 14.78 -9.13
C LEU A 20 29.77 13.97 -9.43
N PHE A 21 29.63 12.76 -9.97
CA PHE A 21 30.78 11.94 -10.31
C PHE A 21 31.70 12.64 -11.31
N PHE A 22 31.15 13.18 -12.40
CA PHE A 22 31.94 13.88 -13.41
C PHE A 22 32.50 15.22 -12.91
N LEU A 23 31.79 15.91 -12.01
CA LEU A 23 32.31 17.11 -11.34
C LEU A 23 33.55 16.77 -10.50
N PHE A 24 33.53 15.68 -9.73
CA PHE A 24 34.69 15.22 -8.96
C PHE A 24 35.81 14.68 -9.86
N TYR A 25 35.46 13.92 -10.89
CA TYR A 25 36.42 13.24 -11.76
C TYR A 25 37.08 14.15 -12.80
N LEU A 26 36.31 14.99 -13.51
CA LEU A 26 36.85 15.92 -14.53
C LEU A 26 37.17 17.28 -13.94
N GLY A 27 36.27 17.84 -13.12
CA GLY A 27 36.43 19.18 -12.56
C GLY A 27 37.54 19.22 -11.51
N LEU A 28 37.41 18.41 -10.46
CA LEU A 28 38.37 18.34 -9.35
C LEU A 28 39.54 17.38 -9.60
N LYS A 29 39.53 16.64 -10.71
CA LYS A 29 40.59 15.69 -11.11
C LYS A 29 40.91 14.63 -10.06
N TRP A 30 39.92 14.24 -9.25
CA TRP A 30 40.09 13.21 -8.23
C TRP A 30 40.27 11.83 -8.84
N ASN A 31 40.87 10.92 -8.06
CA ASN A 31 40.94 9.51 -8.42
C ASN A 31 39.50 8.97 -8.61
N SER A 32 39.26 8.20 -9.67
CA SER A 32 37.93 7.66 -9.98
C SER A 32 37.32 6.84 -8.85
N LYS A 33 38.14 6.13 -8.06
CA LYS A 33 37.67 5.40 -6.88
C LYS A 33 37.13 6.33 -5.79
N LEU A 34 37.84 7.44 -5.55
CA LEU A 34 37.47 8.43 -4.55
C LEU A 34 36.25 9.23 -5.03
N ALA A 35 36.23 9.66 -6.30
CA ALA A 35 35.09 10.32 -6.91
C ALA A 35 33.81 9.47 -6.82
N ALA A 36 33.90 8.17 -7.10
CA ALA A 36 32.79 7.23 -6.95
C ALA A 36 32.31 7.11 -5.50
N LEU A 37 33.23 6.89 -4.55
CA LEU A 37 32.90 6.72 -3.14
C LEU A 37 32.19 7.97 -2.58
N VAL A 38 32.75 9.15 -2.83
CA VAL A 38 32.18 10.41 -2.32
C VAL A 38 30.83 10.70 -2.96
N THR A 39 30.66 10.40 -4.25
CA THR A 39 29.36 10.53 -4.92
C THR A 39 28.30 9.65 -4.25
N ILE A 40 28.60 8.37 -4.02
CA ILE A 40 27.66 7.43 -3.38
C ILE A 40 27.30 7.93 -1.98
N LEU A 41 28.30 8.31 -1.17
CA LEU A 41 28.07 8.78 0.19
C LEU A 41 27.24 10.06 0.24
N LEU A 42 27.48 11.00 -0.67
CA LEU A 42 26.73 12.26 -0.71
C LEU A 42 25.28 12.02 -1.13
N VAL A 43 25.06 11.25 -2.19
CA VAL A 43 23.70 10.92 -2.67
C VAL A 43 22.93 10.14 -1.61
N MET A 44 23.55 9.16 -0.95
CA MET A 44 22.93 8.41 0.15
C MET A 44 22.70 9.25 1.40
N GLY A 45 23.64 10.13 1.73
CA GLY A 45 23.53 11.06 2.86
C GLY A 45 22.34 12.02 2.71
N VAL A 46 21.95 12.35 1.48
CA VAL A 46 20.74 13.13 1.19
C VAL A 46 19.50 12.22 1.10
N TYR A 47 19.61 11.07 0.45
CA TYR A 47 18.48 10.18 0.21
C TYR A 47 17.96 9.50 1.49
N ILE A 48 18.84 9.00 2.36
CA ILE A 48 18.44 8.25 3.57
C ILE A 48 17.58 9.12 4.51
N PRO A 49 17.94 10.38 4.84
CA PRO A 49 17.07 11.26 5.64
C PRO A 49 15.73 11.57 4.96
N LEU A 50 15.72 11.75 3.64
CA LEU A 50 14.48 11.97 2.89
C LEU A 50 13.58 10.73 2.94
N ALA A 51 14.14 9.53 2.78
CA ALA A 51 13.40 8.27 2.89
C ALA A 51 12.88 8.01 4.30
N ALA A 52 13.64 8.40 5.34
CA ALA A 52 13.21 8.26 6.74
C ALA A 52 12.03 9.19 7.09
N THR A 53 11.95 10.37 6.47
CA THR A 53 10.86 11.33 6.68
C THR A 53 9.66 11.07 5.76
N HIS A 54 9.90 10.58 4.54
CA HIS A 54 8.89 10.31 3.51
C HIS A 54 8.95 8.83 3.11
N TRP A 55 8.57 7.96 4.05
CA TRP A 55 8.64 6.52 3.87
C TRP A 55 7.67 6.04 2.79
N ALA A 56 8.20 5.67 1.62
CA ALA A 56 7.41 5.16 0.49
C ALA A 56 7.21 3.64 0.50
N GLY A 57 8.06 2.90 1.24
CA GLY A 57 8.11 1.44 1.22
C GLY A 57 9.55 0.90 1.18
N VAL A 58 9.74 -0.35 1.60
CA VAL A 58 11.07 -1.02 1.62
C VAL A 58 11.54 -1.33 0.19
N ASP A 59 10.62 -1.72 -0.67
CA ASP A 59 10.77 -1.98 -2.09
C ASP A 59 11.27 -0.74 -2.84
N VAL A 60 10.61 0.40 -2.66
CA VAL A 60 10.99 1.68 -3.27
C VAL A 60 12.38 2.10 -2.79
N PHE A 61 12.65 1.95 -1.49
CA PHE A 61 13.97 2.23 -0.91
C PHE A 61 15.05 1.35 -1.54
N ALA A 62 14.80 0.05 -1.68
CA ALA A 62 15.76 -0.89 -2.25
C ALA A 62 16.13 -0.54 -3.70
N ILE A 63 15.15 -0.13 -4.52
CA ILE A 63 15.39 0.27 -5.91
C ILE A 63 16.27 1.53 -5.96
N HIS A 64 15.93 2.58 -5.21
CA HIS A 64 16.74 3.80 -5.17
C HIS A 64 18.16 3.50 -4.66
N PHE A 65 18.25 2.69 -3.60
CA PHE A 65 19.54 2.29 -3.05
C PHE A 65 20.40 1.60 -4.11
N ALA A 66 19.85 0.60 -4.80
CA ALA A 66 20.56 -0.15 -5.83
C ALA A 66 21.03 0.75 -6.98
N PHE A 67 20.15 1.61 -7.53
CA PHE A 67 20.50 2.48 -8.66
C PHE A 67 21.50 3.59 -8.29
N PHE A 68 21.39 4.18 -7.10
CA PHE A 68 22.32 5.22 -6.64
C PHE A 68 23.71 4.64 -6.36
N VAL A 69 23.82 3.47 -5.72
CA VAL A 69 25.11 2.79 -5.57
C VAL A 69 25.67 2.37 -6.93
N MET A 70 24.86 1.73 -7.78
CA MET A 70 25.33 1.20 -9.06
C MET A 70 25.79 2.29 -10.04
N SER A 71 25.12 3.43 -10.07
CA SER A 71 25.54 4.55 -10.92
C SER A 71 26.94 5.04 -10.52
N GLY A 72 27.14 5.41 -9.26
CA GLY A 72 28.45 5.87 -8.77
C GLY A 72 29.55 4.82 -8.89
N TYR A 73 29.26 3.57 -8.50
CA TYR A 73 30.23 2.47 -8.55
C TYR A 73 30.60 2.08 -9.99
N GLY A 74 29.59 1.95 -10.86
CA GLY A 74 29.78 1.62 -12.27
C GLY A 74 30.62 2.65 -13.00
N LEU A 75 30.34 3.94 -12.79
CA LEU A 75 31.16 5.04 -13.31
C LEU A 75 32.62 4.96 -12.82
N GLY A 76 32.83 4.69 -11.53
CA GLY A 76 34.15 4.51 -10.93
C GLY A 76 34.97 3.38 -11.57
N ILE A 77 34.36 2.22 -11.77
CA ILE A 77 35.01 1.08 -12.43
C ILE A 77 35.36 1.41 -13.88
N ILE A 78 34.38 1.87 -14.67
CA ILE A 78 34.55 2.09 -16.11
C ILE A 78 35.66 3.11 -16.37
N THR A 79 35.69 4.20 -15.61
CA THR A 79 36.73 5.23 -15.73
C THR A 79 38.10 4.77 -15.20
N SER A 80 38.14 4.00 -14.11
CA SER A 80 39.39 3.42 -13.59
C SER A 80 40.04 2.48 -14.61
N HIS A 81 39.25 1.62 -15.25
CA HIS A 81 39.77 0.63 -16.20
C HIS A 81 40.28 1.30 -17.48
N ARG A 82 39.60 2.35 -17.98
CA ARG A 82 40.08 3.16 -19.11
C ARG A 82 41.40 3.86 -18.78
N SER A 83 41.49 4.51 -17.62
CA SER A 83 42.70 5.26 -17.22
C SER A 83 43.90 4.37 -16.93
N HIS A 84 43.70 3.20 -16.30
CA HIS A 84 44.77 2.21 -16.09
C HIS A 84 45.29 1.68 -17.42
N ARG A 85 44.38 1.34 -18.35
CA ARG A 85 44.76 0.83 -19.67
C ARG A 85 45.53 1.86 -20.50
N GLN A 86 45.09 3.12 -20.52
CA GLN A 86 45.84 4.20 -21.17
C GLN A 86 47.25 4.39 -20.59
N ARG A 87 47.41 4.28 -19.26
CA ARG A 87 48.73 4.36 -18.62
C ARG A 87 49.63 3.17 -18.98
N LEU A 88 49.07 1.97 -19.11
CA LEU A 88 49.79 0.78 -19.55
C LEU A 88 50.23 0.90 -21.02
N GLU A 89 49.33 1.32 -21.91
CA GLU A 89 49.62 1.54 -23.34
C GLU A 89 50.70 2.62 -23.53
N ALA A 90 50.65 3.72 -22.76
CA ALA A 90 51.68 4.76 -22.76
C ALA A 90 53.05 4.26 -22.27
N LYS A 91 53.09 3.38 -21.25
CA LYS A 91 54.34 2.78 -20.76
C LYS A 91 54.93 1.74 -21.73
N LEU A 92 54.08 1.06 -22.49
CA LEU A 92 54.49 0.02 -23.45
C LEU A 92 54.83 0.59 -24.84
N GLY A 93 54.64 1.89 -25.08
CA GLY A 93 54.93 2.53 -26.36
C GLY A 93 54.06 2.04 -27.53
N GLN A 94 52.96 1.34 -27.24
CA GLN A 94 52.08 0.74 -28.25
C GLN A 94 50.88 1.65 -28.54
N THR A 95 50.95 2.43 -29.61
CA THR A 95 49.79 3.14 -30.20
C THR A 95 48.92 2.14 -30.96
N SER A 96 48.09 1.41 -30.21
CA SER A 96 47.21 0.37 -30.76
C SER A 96 46.09 0.97 -31.63
N THR A 97 46.18 0.81 -32.95
CA THR A 97 45.21 1.24 -33.98
C THR A 97 44.09 0.22 -34.25
N GLN A 98 43.59 -0.50 -33.22
CA GLN A 98 42.41 -1.35 -33.39
C GLN A 98 41.28 -1.02 -32.39
N PRO A 99 40.07 -0.68 -32.85
CA PRO A 99 38.93 -0.49 -31.97
C PRO A 99 38.40 -1.86 -31.56
N LYS A 100 38.88 -2.42 -30.45
CA LYS A 100 38.38 -3.70 -29.94
C LYS A 100 37.26 -3.51 -28.91
N LYS A 101 36.06 -3.86 -29.38
CA LYS A 101 34.76 -4.15 -28.74
C LYS A 101 34.65 -3.68 -27.29
N GLY A 102 33.90 -2.59 -27.09
CA GLY A 102 33.51 -2.10 -25.78
C GLY A 102 32.87 -3.23 -24.98
N TRP A 103 33.57 -3.69 -23.94
CA TRP A 103 33.11 -4.76 -23.07
C TRP A 103 32.03 -4.19 -22.16
N PHE A 104 30.81 -4.12 -22.68
CA PHE A 104 29.62 -3.87 -21.87
C PHE A 104 29.46 -5.09 -20.95
N HIS A 105 29.78 -4.93 -19.66
CA HIS A 105 29.74 -6.02 -18.71
C HIS A 105 28.28 -6.49 -18.53
N TRP A 106 28.00 -7.70 -19.01
CA TRP A 106 26.82 -8.52 -18.73
C TRP A 106 26.33 -8.54 -17.26
N ALA A 107 27.22 -8.45 -16.26
CA ALA A 107 26.85 -8.56 -14.85
C ALA A 107 25.99 -7.38 -14.33
N PRO A 108 26.37 -6.10 -14.51
CA PRO A 108 25.49 -4.97 -14.24
C PRO A 108 24.14 -5.03 -14.98
N ALA A 109 24.15 -5.48 -16.24
CA ALA A 109 22.92 -5.58 -17.04
C ALA A 109 21.93 -6.60 -16.45
N ILE A 110 22.41 -7.75 -15.97
CA ILE A 110 21.59 -8.78 -15.30
C ILE A 110 20.94 -8.23 -14.03
N ILE A 111 21.69 -7.46 -13.23
CA ILE A 111 21.16 -6.84 -12.00
C ILE A 111 20.04 -5.85 -12.35
N VAL A 112 20.24 -4.99 -13.35
CA VAL A 112 19.20 -4.04 -13.78
C VAL A 112 17.94 -4.78 -14.26
N VAL A 113 18.09 -5.82 -15.08
CA VAL A 113 16.96 -6.64 -15.54
C VAL A 113 16.23 -7.28 -14.37
N PHE A 114 16.94 -7.84 -13.39
CA PHE A 114 16.36 -8.42 -12.19
C PHE A 114 15.52 -7.39 -11.40
N PHE A 115 16.03 -6.18 -11.19
CA PHE A 115 15.28 -5.12 -10.49
C PHE A 115 14.07 -4.63 -11.30
N ILE A 116 14.15 -4.57 -12.63
CA ILE A 116 12.99 -4.25 -13.48
C ILE A 116 11.88 -5.31 -13.31
N VAL A 117 12.26 -6.60 -13.30
CA VAL A 117 11.31 -7.69 -13.08
C VAL A 117 10.68 -7.58 -11.69
N LEU A 118 11.47 -7.37 -10.64
CA LEU A 118 10.94 -7.18 -9.29
C LEU A 118 9.97 -6.01 -9.21
N ALA A 119 10.35 -4.84 -9.74
CA ALA A 119 9.48 -3.65 -9.71
C ALA A 119 8.17 -3.87 -10.48
N THR A 120 8.22 -4.64 -11.58
CA THR A 120 7.01 -4.98 -12.37
C THR A 120 6.08 -5.89 -11.57
N VAL A 121 6.62 -6.97 -10.99
CA VAL A 121 5.85 -7.90 -10.16
C VAL A 121 5.24 -7.18 -8.96
N ASP A 122 6.02 -6.36 -8.28
CA ASP A 122 5.58 -5.63 -7.10
C ASP A 122 4.51 -4.58 -7.44
N SER A 123 4.66 -3.87 -8.55
CA SER A 123 3.64 -2.95 -9.06
C SER A 123 2.32 -3.67 -9.37
N ILE A 124 2.37 -4.88 -9.91
CA ILE A 124 1.18 -5.72 -10.13
C ILE A 124 0.55 -6.07 -8.78
N ILE A 125 1.33 -6.50 -7.78
CA ILE A 125 0.82 -6.85 -6.45
C ILE A 125 0.16 -5.64 -5.77
N ILE A 126 0.81 -4.49 -5.78
CA ILE A 126 0.28 -3.24 -5.19
C ILE A 126 -1.00 -2.81 -5.92
N THR A 127 -1.03 -2.92 -7.25
CA THR A 127 -2.23 -2.60 -8.03
C THR A 127 -3.38 -3.54 -7.69
N LEU A 128 -3.09 -4.84 -7.53
CA LEU A 128 -4.05 -5.87 -7.12
C LEU A 128 -4.59 -5.60 -5.72
N ALA A 129 -3.71 -5.21 -4.80
CA ALA A 129 -4.07 -4.86 -3.43
C ALA A 129 -4.98 -3.62 -3.39
N ASN A 130 -4.65 -2.58 -4.17
CA ASN A 130 -5.37 -1.31 -4.17
C ASN A 130 -6.70 -1.34 -4.94
N LYS A 131 -6.73 -2.00 -6.10
CA LYS A 131 -7.91 -2.00 -6.99
C LYS A 131 -8.72 -3.29 -6.94
N GLY A 132 -8.23 -4.31 -6.24
CA GLY A 132 -8.77 -5.66 -6.30
C GLY A 132 -8.32 -6.43 -7.54
N ALA A 133 -8.56 -7.73 -7.54
CA ALA A 133 -8.21 -8.60 -8.66
C ALA A 133 -9.16 -8.46 -9.85
N SER A 134 -8.61 -8.54 -11.06
CA SER A 134 -9.41 -8.50 -12.30
C SER A 134 -10.34 -9.71 -12.39
N SER A 135 -11.48 -9.55 -13.06
CA SER A 135 -12.47 -10.61 -13.24
C SER A 135 -11.89 -11.86 -13.92
N GLU A 136 -11.01 -11.67 -14.91
CA GLU A 136 -10.31 -12.76 -15.61
C GLU A 136 -9.36 -13.54 -14.69
N PHE A 137 -8.59 -12.83 -13.86
CA PHE A 137 -7.70 -13.46 -12.88
C PHE A 137 -8.50 -14.24 -11.83
N MET A 138 -9.58 -13.63 -11.32
CA MET A 138 -10.49 -14.25 -10.35
C MET A 138 -11.12 -15.52 -10.93
N ALA A 139 -11.60 -15.48 -12.19
CA ALA A 139 -12.22 -16.63 -12.85
C ALA A 139 -11.25 -17.78 -13.12
N ARG A 140 -9.95 -17.49 -13.32
CA ARG A 140 -8.94 -18.50 -13.64
C ARG A 140 -8.30 -19.14 -12.40
N PHE A 141 -8.13 -18.37 -11.33
CA PHE A 141 -7.39 -18.80 -10.13
C PHE A 141 -8.25 -19.05 -8.90
N LEU A 142 -9.42 -18.43 -8.79
CA LEU A 142 -10.31 -18.65 -7.64
C LEU A 142 -11.45 -19.60 -7.98
N PRO A 143 -11.85 -20.49 -7.06
CA PRO A 143 -13.07 -21.26 -7.19
C PRO A 143 -14.29 -20.33 -7.34
N ALA A 144 -15.30 -20.77 -8.09
CA ALA A 144 -16.54 -20.03 -8.23
C ALA A 144 -17.12 -19.67 -6.84
N PRO A 145 -17.49 -18.40 -6.59
CA PRO A 145 -17.99 -17.98 -5.30
C PRO A 145 -19.23 -18.77 -4.92
N ARG A 146 -19.23 -19.37 -3.72
CA ARG A 146 -20.34 -20.18 -3.19
C ARG A 146 -21.59 -19.36 -2.82
N PHE A 147 -21.64 -18.08 -3.17
CA PHE A 147 -22.70 -17.14 -2.79
C PHE A 147 -23.87 -17.10 -3.77
N THR A 148 -23.96 -18.04 -4.71
CA THR A 148 -24.93 -17.98 -5.81
C THR A 148 -26.39 -18.24 -5.44
N SER A 149 -26.75 -18.46 -4.16
CA SER A 149 -28.16 -18.65 -3.79
C SER A 149 -28.46 -18.59 -2.28
N SER A 150 -28.20 -17.46 -1.60
CA SER A 150 -28.85 -17.14 -0.32
C SER A 150 -28.81 -15.63 -0.02
N PRO A 151 -29.84 -15.10 0.66
CA PRO A 151 -30.21 -13.68 0.57
C PRO A 151 -29.13 -12.80 1.20
N VAL A 152 -28.73 -11.79 0.44
CA VAL A 152 -28.19 -10.49 0.87
C VAL A 152 -27.93 -10.39 2.38
N THR A 153 -26.83 -10.97 2.86
CA THR A 153 -26.49 -10.93 4.29
C THR A 153 -25.08 -10.39 4.46
N SER A 154 -24.98 -9.30 5.21
CA SER A 154 -23.71 -8.86 5.78
C SER A 154 -23.41 -9.78 6.96
N VAL A 155 -22.23 -10.38 6.96
CA VAL A 155 -21.82 -11.26 8.05
C VAL A 155 -21.07 -10.42 9.07
N PHE A 156 -21.58 -10.37 10.30
CA PHE A 156 -20.98 -9.70 11.45
C PHE A 156 -20.41 -10.76 12.40
N PRO A 157 -19.13 -11.18 12.25
CA PRO A 157 -18.52 -12.26 13.03
C PRO A 157 -18.25 -11.93 14.52
N GLY A 158 -19.00 -11.00 15.11
CA GLY A 158 -18.88 -10.60 16.52
C GLY A 158 -18.07 -9.31 16.73
N ALA A 159 -17.92 -8.92 17.99
CA ALA A 159 -17.09 -7.78 18.39
C ALA A 159 -15.61 -8.13 18.16
N VAL A 160 -14.94 -7.39 17.28
CA VAL A 160 -13.53 -7.64 16.92
C VAL A 160 -12.72 -6.38 17.20
N PRO A 161 -11.52 -6.52 17.81
CA PRO A 161 -10.64 -5.41 18.18
C PRO A 161 -10.22 -4.57 16.96
N HIS A 162 -10.12 -3.27 17.18
CA HIS A 162 -9.64 -2.31 16.20
C HIS A 162 -8.16 -2.58 15.85
N ASP A 163 -7.80 -2.43 14.57
CA ASP A 163 -6.41 -2.38 14.12
C ASP A 163 -5.74 -1.10 14.68
N PHE A 164 -4.96 -1.21 15.75
CA PHE A 164 -4.09 -0.12 16.19
C PHE A 164 -2.68 -0.57 16.53
N LYS A 165 -1.78 -0.10 15.66
CA LYS A 165 -0.35 0.00 15.87
C LYS A 165 -0.09 1.26 16.72
N GLU A 166 -0.37 1.26 18.03
CA GLU A 166 0.22 2.23 18.98
C GLU A 166 0.01 1.90 20.48
N LYS A 167 1.11 2.06 21.24
CA LYS A 167 1.35 2.12 22.70
C LYS A 167 0.50 1.28 23.70
N TYR A 168 1.22 0.37 24.39
CA TYR A 168 0.80 -0.58 25.44
C TYR A 168 -0.20 -0.10 26.52
N ALA A 169 -0.28 1.19 26.85
CA ALA A 169 -1.17 1.69 27.91
C ALA A 169 -2.65 1.77 27.46
N GLN A 170 -2.89 2.05 26.17
CA GLN A 170 -4.25 2.05 25.59
C GLN A 170 -4.80 0.63 25.41
N PHE A 171 -3.92 -0.37 25.40
CA PHE A 171 -4.28 -1.77 25.24
C PHE A 171 -5.06 -2.32 26.44
N ASN A 172 -4.66 -2.01 27.67
CA ASN A 172 -5.36 -2.51 28.87
C ASN A 172 -6.76 -1.92 29.02
N GLN A 173 -6.91 -0.60 28.80
CA GLN A 173 -8.23 0.06 28.80
C GLN A 173 -9.15 -0.51 27.69
N HIS A 174 -8.57 -0.95 26.57
CA HIS A 174 -9.32 -1.56 25.49
C HIS A 174 -9.80 -2.98 25.82
N LEU A 175 -8.97 -3.80 26.51
CA LEU A 175 -9.38 -5.13 26.95
C LEU A 175 -10.57 -5.06 27.93
N ASP A 176 -10.55 -4.11 28.86
CA ASP A 176 -11.67 -3.90 29.79
C ASP A 176 -12.95 -3.49 29.04
N GLN A 177 -12.84 -2.64 28.02
CA GLN A 177 -13.97 -2.25 27.17
C GLN A 177 -14.52 -3.40 26.33
N LEU A 178 -13.67 -4.33 25.89
CA LEU A 178 -14.10 -5.52 25.14
C LEU A 178 -14.84 -6.51 26.04
N GLU A 179 -14.38 -6.74 27.27
CA GLU A 179 -15.06 -7.64 28.21
C GLU A 179 -16.43 -7.08 28.59
N VAL A 180 -16.51 -5.79 28.91
CA VAL A 180 -17.76 -5.08 29.21
C VAL A 180 -18.73 -5.10 28.00
N GLN A 181 -18.22 -5.04 26.77
CA GLN A 181 -19.04 -5.20 25.56
C GLN A 181 -19.53 -6.66 25.37
N ARG A 182 -18.69 -7.65 25.69
CA ARG A 182 -19.03 -9.08 25.62
C ARG A 182 -20.10 -9.45 26.65
N GLU A 183 -19.99 -8.93 27.86
CA GLU A 183 -20.94 -9.20 28.95
C GLU A 183 -22.36 -8.70 28.63
N ARG A 184 -22.47 -7.56 27.92
CA ARG A 184 -23.75 -6.98 27.48
C ARG A 184 -24.50 -7.83 26.46
N GLY A 185 -23.82 -8.64 25.66
CA GLY A 185 -24.41 -9.64 24.78
C GLY A 185 -25.38 -9.11 23.70
N TRP A 186 -25.20 -7.86 23.25
CA TRP A 186 -26.00 -7.33 22.14
C TRP A 186 -25.74 -8.11 20.86
N GLN A 187 -26.80 -8.35 20.09
CA GLN A 187 -26.75 -9.03 18.81
C GLN A 187 -27.20 -8.08 17.72
N VAL A 188 -26.45 -8.08 16.62
CA VAL A 188 -26.74 -7.30 15.43
C VAL A 188 -27.08 -8.26 14.30
N LEU A 189 -28.29 -8.12 13.78
CA LEU A 189 -28.81 -8.95 12.69
C LEU A 189 -29.12 -8.08 11.47
N ASN A 190 -29.29 -8.75 10.32
CA ASN A 190 -29.61 -8.17 9.01
C ASN A 190 -28.42 -7.43 8.36
N GLY A 191 -28.67 -6.43 7.52
CA GLY A 191 -27.68 -5.80 6.65
C GLY A 191 -28.32 -5.17 5.43
N TRP A 192 -27.78 -5.43 4.25
CA TRP A 192 -28.39 -4.93 3.01
C TRP A 192 -29.73 -5.62 2.75
N GLN A 193 -30.76 -4.85 2.40
CA GLN A 193 -32.08 -5.40 2.03
C GLN A 193 -32.13 -5.88 0.57
N GLN A 194 -31.23 -5.36 -0.25
CA GLN A 194 -31.03 -5.74 -1.65
C GLN A 194 -29.54 -5.75 -1.96
N THR A 195 -29.11 -6.56 -2.94
CA THR A 195 -27.69 -6.62 -3.33
C THR A 195 -27.18 -5.22 -3.69
N PRO A 196 -26.23 -4.64 -2.93
CA PRO A 196 -25.73 -3.31 -3.23
C PRO A 196 -24.93 -3.33 -4.53
N ARG A 197 -25.14 -2.32 -5.37
CA ARG A 197 -24.40 -2.12 -6.63
C ARG A 197 -23.64 -0.81 -6.56
N ALA A 198 -22.41 -0.82 -7.10
CA ALA A 198 -21.56 0.36 -7.13
C ALA A 198 -22.29 1.54 -7.79
N GLY A 199 -22.26 2.71 -7.19
CA GLY A 199 -22.93 3.91 -7.70
C GLY A 199 -24.46 3.91 -7.59
N GLN A 200 -25.08 2.89 -6.96
CA GLN A 200 -26.52 2.85 -6.72
C GLN A 200 -26.83 2.87 -5.23
N ALA A 201 -27.86 3.63 -4.85
CA ALA A 201 -28.39 3.63 -3.50
C ALA A 201 -29.08 2.29 -3.20
N ALA A 202 -28.74 1.68 -2.07
CA ALA A 202 -29.40 0.49 -1.55
C ALA A 202 -29.74 0.67 -0.07
N VAL A 203 -30.82 0.06 0.38
CA VAL A 203 -31.22 0.16 1.79
C VAL A 203 -30.34 -0.77 2.63
N PHE A 204 -29.63 -0.18 3.58
CA PHE A 204 -28.91 -0.89 4.63
C PHE A 204 -29.69 -0.74 5.93
N SER A 205 -30.12 -1.85 6.52
CA SER A 205 -30.91 -1.86 7.74
C SER A 205 -30.50 -3.01 8.65
N ILE A 206 -30.28 -2.69 9.91
CA ILE A 206 -29.90 -3.65 10.95
C ILE A 206 -30.96 -3.70 12.04
N SER A 207 -31.05 -4.84 12.71
CA SER A 207 -31.85 -5.01 13.92
C SER A 207 -30.90 -5.29 15.08
N VAL A 208 -31.05 -4.53 16.16
CA VAL A 208 -30.20 -4.60 17.35
C VAL A 208 -31.04 -5.12 18.51
N THR A 209 -30.64 -6.24 19.08
CA THR A 209 -31.28 -6.84 20.26
C THR A 209 -30.28 -6.98 21.40
N ASP A 210 -30.74 -6.93 22.64
CA ASP A 210 -29.90 -7.20 23.81
C ASP A 210 -29.73 -8.72 24.05
N LYS A 211 -29.01 -9.07 25.13
CA LYS A 211 -28.79 -10.46 25.54
C LYS A 211 -30.08 -11.23 25.85
N ALA A 212 -31.15 -10.53 26.24
CA ALA A 212 -32.47 -11.11 26.51
C ALA A 212 -33.37 -11.16 25.26
N GLY A 213 -32.86 -10.73 24.10
CA GLY A 213 -33.60 -10.67 22.83
C GLY A 213 -34.55 -9.48 22.71
N GLN A 214 -34.47 -8.50 23.62
CA GLN A 214 -35.31 -7.29 23.55
C GLN A 214 -34.71 -6.28 22.56
N PRO A 215 -35.54 -5.57 21.77
CA PRO A 215 -35.07 -4.57 20.83
C PRO A 215 -34.40 -3.40 21.56
N VAL A 216 -33.22 -3.00 21.11
CA VAL A 216 -32.48 -1.85 21.65
C VAL A 216 -32.94 -0.60 20.92
N SER A 217 -33.96 0.10 21.44
CA SER A 217 -34.48 1.37 20.88
C SER A 217 -33.78 2.61 21.44
N GLY A 218 -33.86 3.73 20.72
CA GLY A 218 -33.30 5.02 21.14
C GLY A 218 -31.77 5.10 21.15
N ALA A 219 -31.10 4.18 20.45
CA ALA A 219 -29.65 4.21 20.30
C ALA A 219 -29.23 5.10 19.12
N GLN A 220 -28.11 5.78 19.25
CA GLN A 220 -27.41 6.40 18.12
C GLN A 220 -26.59 5.32 17.42
N VAL A 221 -26.92 5.03 16.17
CA VAL A 221 -26.22 4.02 15.39
C VAL A 221 -25.46 4.68 14.25
N GLU A 222 -24.17 4.40 14.20
CA GLU A 222 -23.27 4.85 13.15
C GLU A 222 -22.72 3.65 12.40
N VAL A 223 -22.69 3.73 11.07
CA VAL A 223 -22.08 2.72 10.20
C VAL A 223 -20.94 3.35 9.41
N ARG A 224 -19.81 2.66 9.40
CA ARG A 224 -18.63 3.00 8.58
C ARG A 224 -18.33 1.87 7.61
N PHE A 225 -18.30 2.19 6.33
CA PHE A 225 -17.86 1.30 5.27
C PHE A 225 -16.41 1.63 4.95
N LEU A 226 -15.50 0.72 5.28
CA LEU A 226 -14.06 0.90 5.15
C LEU A 226 -13.53 0.11 3.95
N ARG A 227 -12.67 0.75 3.17
CA ARG A 227 -11.94 0.09 2.10
C ARG A 227 -10.66 -0.55 2.64
N PRO A 228 -10.40 -1.85 2.35
CA PRO A 228 -9.18 -2.50 2.82
C PRO A 228 -7.87 -1.82 2.40
N ALA A 229 -7.85 -1.19 1.21
CA ALA A 229 -6.61 -0.69 0.62
C ALA A 229 -6.53 0.83 0.45
N ASP A 230 -7.66 1.56 0.59
CA ASP A 230 -7.68 3.01 0.42
C ASP A 230 -8.66 3.67 1.41
N LYS A 231 -8.11 4.20 2.51
CA LYS A 231 -8.88 4.90 3.54
C LYS A 231 -9.56 6.18 3.03
N SER A 232 -9.10 6.76 1.93
CA SER A 232 -9.73 7.97 1.36
C SER A 232 -11.12 7.71 0.79
N LYS A 233 -11.49 6.44 0.61
CA LYS A 233 -12.78 5.98 0.09
C LYS A 233 -13.76 5.55 1.18
N ASP A 234 -13.36 5.65 2.45
CA ASP A 234 -14.22 5.27 3.57
C ASP A 234 -15.46 6.17 3.61
N LYS A 235 -16.63 5.55 3.79
CA LYS A 235 -17.91 6.27 3.94
C LYS A 235 -18.53 6.04 5.30
N GLN A 236 -19.13 7.08 5.86
CA GLN A 236 -19.75 7.07 7.18
C GLN A 236 -21.19 7.57 7.08
N PHE A 237 -22.10 6.88 7.78
CA PHE A 237 -23.51 7.22 7.80
C PHE A 237 -24.11 7.00 9.20
N THR A 238 -25.08 7.85 9.59
CA THR A 238 -25.83 7.69 10.84
C THR A 238 -27.16 7.04 10.56
N LEU A 239 -27.41 5.82 11.04
CA LEU A 239 -28.63 5.06 10.79
C LEU A 239 -29.75 5.55 11.72
N PRO A 240 -30.81 6.21 11.21
CA PRO A 240 -31.96 6.57 12.02
C PRO A 240 -32.77 5.33 12.42
N GLU A 241 -33.42 5.38 13.58
CA GLU A 241 -34.36 4.35 14.01
C GLU A 241 -35.62 4.42 13.14
N SER A 242 -35.92 3.31 12.47
CA SER A 242 -37.06 3.17 11.55
C SER A 242 -38.22 2.40 12.18
N ASN A 243 -37.91 1.46 13.06
CA ASN A 243 -38.83 0.67 13.87
C ASN A 243 -38.11 0.34 15.19
N LEU A 244 -38.85 -0.14 16.18
CA LEU A 244 -38.30 -0.48 17.51
C LEU A 244 -37.07 -1.38 17.39
N GLY A 245 -35.89 -0.86 17.75
CA GLY A 245 -34.61 -1.57 17.66
C GLY A 245 -34.10 -1.86 16.24
N THR A 246 -34.68 -1.23 15.21
CA THR A 246 -34.28 -1.39 13.80
C THR A 246 -33.85 -0.05 13.22
N TYR A 247 -32.61 -0.01 12.73
CA TYR A 247 -31.96 1.19 12.26
C TYR A 247 -31.54 1.03 10.80
N GLY A 248 -31.87 2.00 9.95
CA GLY A 248 -31.56 1.86 8.54
C GLY A 248 -31.71 3.13 7.72
N GLN A 249 -31.01 3.17 6.59
CA GLN A 249 -31.13 4.24 5.59
C GLN A 249 -30.70 3.75 4.20
N SER A 250 -30.91 4.61 3.20
CA SER A 250 -30.37 4.43 1.87
C SER A 250 -28.89 4.81 1.83
N VAL A 251 -28.03 3.87 1.46
CA VAL A 251 -26.57 4.02 1.38
C VAL A 251 -26.11 3.78 -0.05
N GLN A 252 -25.21 4.63 -0.55
CA GLN A 252 -24.57 4.46 -1.85
C GLN A 252 -23.05 4.33 -1.68
N LEU A 253 -22.51 3.21 -2.16
CA LEU A 253 -21.06 2.96 -2.22
C LEU A 253 -20.60 3.09 -3.68
N ASP A 254 -19.47 3.75 -3.92
CA ASP A 254 -19.07 4.15 -5.28
C ASP A 254 -18.33 3.05 -6.02
N GLU A 255 -17.75 2.08 -5.31
CA GLU A 255 -16.90 1.04 -5.89
C GLU A 255 -17.37 -0.38 -5.57
N PRO A 256 -17.20 -1.32 -6.53
CA PRO A 256 -17.51 -2.73 -6.32
C PRO A 256 -16.44 -3.46 -5.51
N GLY A 257 -16.75 -4.67 -5.05
CA GLY A 257 -15.84 -5.56 -4.34
C GLY A 257 -16.11 -5.65 -2.84
N SER A 258 -15.12 -6.11 -2.07
CA SER A 258 -15.24 -6.31 -0.63
C SER A 258 -15.05 -5.02 0.17
N TRP A 259 -15.87 -4.85 1.20
CA TRP A 259 -15.85 -3.75 2.15
C TRP A 259 -15.90 -4.29 3.57
N THR A 260 -15.20 -3.62 4.47
CA THR A 260 -15.35 -3.84 5.91
C THR A 260 -16.45 -2.91 6.41
N VAL A 261 -17.37 -3.43 7.22
CA VAL A 261 -18.42 -2.63 7.85
C VAL A 261 -18.14 -2.55 9.34
N VAL A 262 -18.13 -1.36 9.92
CA VAL A 262 -18.02 -1.14 11.36
C VAL A 262 -19.27 -0.43 11.83
N LEU A 263 -19.98 -1.04 12.78
CA LEU A 263 -21.16 -0.50 13.41
C LEU A 263 -20.80 -0.06 14.81
N ARG A 264 -21.13 1.19 15.15
CA ARG A 264 -21.03 1.73 16.49
C ARG A 264 -22.42 2.10 16.97
N ILE A 265 -22.87 1.43 18.02
CA ILE A 265 -24.20 1.58 18.61
C ILE A 265 -23.98 2.20 19.99
N GLN A 266 -24.57 3.37 20.22
CA GLN A 266 -24.46 4.08 21.49
C GLN A 266 -25.85 4.32 22.10
N ARG A 267 -26.06 3.88 23.34
CA ARG A 267 -27.30 4.13 24.10
C ARG A 267 -26.94 4.70 25.47
N GLY A 268 -27.13 6.00 25.65
CA GLY A 268 -26.62 6.71 26.84
C GLY A 268 -25.08 6.63 26.90
N ASP A 269 -24.55 6.12 27.99
CA ASP A 269 -23.11 5.91 28.21
C ASP A 269 -22.60 4.56 27.66
N GLU A 270 -23.51 3.69 27.21
CA GLU A 270 -23.16 2.38 26.68
C GLU A 270 -22.77 2.47 25.21
N VAL A 271 -21.57 2.00 24.86
CA VAL A 271 -21.10 1.85 23.48
C VAL A 271 -20.88 0.38 23.17
N HIS A 272 -21.37 -0.05 22.01
CA HIS A 272 -21.16 -1.38 21.47
C HIS A 272 -20.69 -1.29 20.02
N GLU A 273 -19.59 -1.95 19.70
CA GLU A 273 -19.02 -1.94 18.36
C GLU A 273 -18.99 -3.34 17.76
N VAL A 274 -19.42 -3.44 16.50
CA VAL A 274 -19.45 -4.70 15.75
C VAL A 274 -18.82 -4.50 14.38
N LYS A 275 -17.95 -5.43 13.99
CA LYS A 275 -17.31 -5.43 12.67
C LYS A 275 -17.91 -6.55 11.81
N GLY A 276 -18.04 -6.29 10.51
CA GLY A 276 -18.56 -7.21 9.52
C GLY A 276 -17.88 -7.03 8.17
N THR A 277 -18.23 -7.91 7.25
CA THR A 277 -17.80 -7.79 5.83
C THR A 277 -19.02 -7.78 4.94
N THR A 278 -18.93 -7.02 3.85
CA THR A 278 -19.98 -6.94 2.85
C THR A 278 -19.39 -6.84 1.45
N HIS A 279 -20.14 -7.27 0.44
CA HIS A 279 -19.70 -7.28 -0.94
C HIS A 279 -20.64 -6.42 -1.80
N VAL A 280 -20.06 -5.49 -2.56
CA VAL A 280 -20.77 -4.62 -3.50
C VAL A 280 -20.56 -5.14 -4.92
N SER A 281 -21.63 -5.38 -5.65
CA SER A 281 -21.56 -5.83 -7.04
C SER A 281 -21.21 -4.66 -7.97
N ALA A 282 -20.49 -4.95 -9.06
CA ALA A 282 -20.33 -3.98 -10.14
C ALA A 282 -21.68 -3.65 -10.78
N LEU A 283 -21.82 -2.42 -11.29
CA LEU A 283 -22.91 -2.12 -12.22
C LEU A 283 -22.77 -3.08 -13.40
N ALA A 284 -23.84 -3.84 -13.68
CA ALA A 284 -23.93 -4.56 -14.93
C ALA A 284 -23.92 -3.51 -16.05
N GLY A 285 -22.88 -3.53 -16.87
CA GLY A 285 -22.86 -2.86 -18.16
C GLY A 285 -23.75 -3.58 -19.16
#